data_AF-A0A921SW94-F1
#
_entry.id   AF-A0A921SW94-F1
#
_cell.length_a   1.000
_cell.length_b   1.000
_cell.length_c   1.000
_cell.angle_alpha   90.00
_cell.angle_beta   90.00
_cell.angle_gamma   90.00
#
_symmetry.space_group_name_H-M   'P 1'
#
loop_
_entity.id
_entity.type
_entity.pdbx_description
1 polymer ?
#
loop_
_entity_poly.entity_id
_entity_poly.type
_entity_poly.pdbx_seq_one_letter_code
_entity_poly.pdbx_strand_id
1 'polypeptide(L)' 'MTSRNLVPGAQRSAQLSFSDQPAWIVMDEVSGGWALQIGGVEQSHVDLEDPTRIVHEYLRRMANVLDEAWPHGQPLRV' A
#
# COMPACT_ATOMS: atom_id res chain seq x y z
N MET A 1 2.87 2.48 23.69
CA MET A 1 2.01 2.43 22.49
C MET A 1 2.31 1.14 21.73
N THR A 2 1.72 0.03 22.18
CA THR A 2 2.08 -1.33 21.76
C THR A 2 1.90 -1.52 20.25
N SER A 3 3.02 -1.66 19.52
CA SER A 3 2.99 -2.08 18.12
C SER A 3 2.40 -3.50 18.07
N ARG A 4 1.22 -3.61 17.49
CA ARG A 4 0.48 -4.87 17.42
C ARG A 4 1.01 -5.62 16.20
N ASN A 5 2.06 -6.43 16.41
CA ASN A 5 2.64 -7.29 15.39
C ASN A 5 1.52 -8.00 14.61
N LEU A 6 1.49 -7.79 13.30
CA LEU A 6 0.58 -8.47 12.39
C LEU A 6 0.99 -9.94 12.38
N VAL A 7 0.10 -10.81 12.84
CA VAL A 7 0.30 -12.26 12.73
C VAL A 7 0.25 -12.60 11.23
N PRO A 8 1.24 -13.30 10.66
CA PRO A 8 1.17 -13.78 9.28
C PRO A 8 -0.13 -14.57 9.07
N GLY A 9 -0.98 -14.10 8.15
CA GLY A 9 -2.30 -14.67 7.86
C GLY A 9 -3.51 -14.01 8.54
N ALA A 10 -3.32 -13.08 9.48
CA ALA A 10 -4.44 -12.37 10.10
C ALA A 10 -4.95 -11.23 9.18
N GLN A 11 -5.97 -11.54 8.39
CA GLN A 11 -6.71 -10.57 7.59
C GLN A 11 -7.31 -9.49 8.52
N ARG A 12 -6.94 -8.22 8.32
CA ARG A 12 -7.57 -7.09 9.02
C ARG A 12 -8.65 -6.49 8.13
N SER A 13 -9.76 -6.08 8.72
CA SER A 13 -10.86 -5.46 7.99
C SER A 13 -11.40 -4.22 8.70
N ALA A 14 -12.03 -3.35 7.92
CA ALA A 14 -12.75 -2.17 8.39
C ALA A 14 -13.91 -1.86 7.45
N GLN A 15 -14.97 -1.25 7.99
CA GLN A 15 -16.03 -0.66 7.19
C GLN A 15 -15.73 0.83 7.01
N LEU A 16 -15.67 1.30 5.77
CA LEU A 16 -15.33 2.70 5.49
C LEU A 16 -16.55 3.59 5.70
N SER A 17 -16.42 4.58 6.59
CA SER A 17 -17.54 5.45 6.99
C SER A 17 -18.08 6.37 5.90
N PHE A 18 -17.27 6.66 4.86
CA PHE A 18 -17.69 7.55 3.78
C PHE A 18 -18.38 6.81 2.64
N SER A 19 -17.87 5.64 2.25
CA SER A 19 -18.36 4.89 1.09
C SER A 19 -19.27 3.72 1.44
N ASP A 20 -19.38 3.35 2.72
CA ASP A 20 -19.99 2.11 3.19
C ASP A 20 -19.45 0.86 2.45
N GLN A 21 -18.18 0.90 2.04
CA GLN A 21 -17.52 -0.26 1.47
C GLN A 21 -16.68 -0.99 2.53
N PRO A 22 -16.64 -2.33 2.46
CA PRO A 22 -15.71 -3.09 3.26
C PRO A 22 -14.29 -2.91 2.72
N ALA A 23 -13.33 -2.79 3.63
CA ALA A 23 -11.91 -2.76 3.36
C ALA A 23 -11.22 -3.97 4.01
N TRP A 24 -10.23 -4.53 3.32
CA TRP A 24 -9.46 -5.70 3.76
C TRP A 24 -7.98 -5.48 3.51
N ILE A 25 -7.15 -5.88 4.47
CA ILE A 25 -5.71 -6.06 4.29
C ILE A 25 -5.49 -7.55 4.07
N VAL A 26 -4.99 -7.92 2.89
CA VAL A 26 -4.76 -9.31 2.48
C VAL A 26 -3.29 -9.52 2.12
N MET A 27 -2.80 -10.74 2.29
CA MET A 27 -1.48 -11.12 1.77
C MET A 27 -1.54 -11.19 0.25
N ASP A 28 -0.54 -10.64 -0.43
CA ASP A 28 -0.37 -10.84 -1.87
C ASP A 28 0.49 -12.09 -2.09
N GLU A 29 -0.15 -13.17 -2.56
CA GLU A 29 0.51 -14.46 -2.82
C GLU A 29 1.37 -14.45 -4.10
N VAL A 30 1.17 -13.48 -4.98
CA VAL A 30 1.87 -13.40 -6.27
C VAL A 30 3.14 -12.58 -6.15
N SER A 31 3.05 -11.37 -5.60
CA SER A 31 4.19 -10.45 -5.53
C SER A 31 4.88 -10.44 -4.17
N GLY A 32 4.26 -11.04 -3.15
CA GLY A 32 4.65 -10.89 -1.74
C GLY A 32 4.09 -9.60 -1.15
N GLY A 33 4.21 -9.42 0.17
CA GLY A 33 3.71 -8.23 0.85
C GLY A 33 2.19 -8.25 1.09
N TRP A 34 1.59 -7.07 1.17
CA TRP A 34 0.21 -6.87 1.59
C TRP A 34 -0.53 -5.89 0.69
N ALA A 35 -1.75 -6.25 0.30
CA ALA A 35 -2.65 -5.43 -0.48
C ALA A 35 -3.82 -4.90 0.36
N LEU A 36 -4.19 -3.64 0.13
CA LEU A 36 -5.45 -3.07 0.60
C LEU A 36 -6.51 -3.27 -0.49
N GLN A 37 -7.59 -3.95 -0.16
CA GLN A 37 -8.76 -4.06 -1.03
C GLN A 37 -9.93 -3.27 -0.44
N ILE A 38 -10.63 -2.51 -1.28
CA ILE A 38 -11.86 -1.80 -0.91
C ILE A 38 -12.95 -2.21 -1.91
N GLY A 39 -14.09 -2.67 -1.39
CA GLY A 39 -15.19 -3.13 -2.27
C GLY A 39 -14.81 -4.29 -3.19
N GLY A 40 -13.84 -5.13 -2.78
CA GLY A 40 -13.34 -6.27 -3.56
C GLY A 40 -12.32 -5.90 -4.64
N VAL A 41 -11.88 -4.65 -4.71
CA VAL A 41 -10.88 -4.17 -5.68
C VAL A 41 -9.62 -3.74 -4.95
N GLU A 42 -8.46 -4.14 -5.44
CA GLU A 42 -7.16 -3.69 -4.93
C GLU A 42 -6.97 -2.18 -5.13
N GLN A 43 -6.55 -1.50 -4.08
CA GLN A 43 -6.38 -0.04 -4.04
C GLN A 43 -4.92 0.37 -3.80
N SER A 44 -4.15 -0.45 -3.08
CA SER A 44 -2.74 -0.18 -2.76
C SER A 44 -2.03 -1.48 -2.38
N HIS A 45 -0.70 -1.48 -2.44
CA HIS A 45 0.19 -2.58 -2.10
C HIS A 45 1.43 -2.07 -1.35
N VAL A 46 1.90 -2.83 -0.37
CA VAL A 46 3.17 -2.59 0.33
C VAL A 46 3.96 -3.88 0.52
N ASP A 47 5.25 -3.84 0.20
CA ASP A 47 6.24 -4.84 0.59
C ASP A 47 6.93 -4.37 1.88
N LEU A 48 6.86 -5.18 2.95
CA LEU A 48 7.43 -4.83 4.25
C LEU A 48 8.93 -5.12 4.34
N GLU A 49 9.46 -5.99 3.49
CA GLU A 49 10.88 -6.31 3.42
C GLU A 49 11.63 -5.30 2.55
N ASP A 50 10.97 -4.79 1.50
CA ASP A 50 11.47 -3.72 0.65
C ASP A 50 10.41 -2.63 0.40
N PRO A 51 10.34 -1.59 1.25
CA PRO A 51 9.39 -0.49 1.08
C PRO A 51 9.56 0.34 -0.20
N THR A 52 10.65 0.14 -0.96
CA THR A 52 10.90 0.85 -2.23
C THR A 52 10.26 0.13 -3.42
N ARG A 53 9.80 -1.11 -3.23
CA ARG A 53 9.18 -1.90 -4.29
C ARG A 53 7.75 -1.45 -4.56
N ILE A 54 7.53 -0.90 -5.76
CA ILE A 54 6.22 -0.46 -6.23
C ILE A 54 5.65 -1.48 -7.23
N VAL A 55 4.59 -2.19 -6.85
CA VAL A 55 3.95 -3.21 -7.69
C VAL A 55 3.03 -2.61 -8.76
N HIS A 56 2.32 -1.53 -8.44
CA HIS A 56 1.41 -0.90 -9.39
C HIS A 56 2.17 -0.06 -10.42
N GLU A 57 2.02 -0.41 -11.70
CA GLU A 57 2.68 0.26 -12.82
C GLU A 57 2.47 1.77 -12.87
N TYR A 58 1.26 2.26 -12.56
CA TYR A 58 0.97 3.69 -12.59
C TYR A 58 1.73 4.45 -11.49
N LEU A 59 1.83 3.87 -10.29
CA LEU A 59 2.63 4.43 -9.19
C LEU A 59 4.11 4.43 -9.56
N ARG A 60 4.61 3.35 -10.18
CA ARG A 60 6.02 3.28 -10.63
C ARG A 60 6.35 4.33 -11.67
N ARG A 61 5.43 4.59 -12.62
CA ARG A 61 5.60 5.67 -13.61
C ARG A 61 5.62 7.05 -12.95
N MET A 62 4.78 7.27 -11.94
CA MET A 62 4.81 8.52 -11.17
C MET A 62 6.11 8.67 -10.36
N ALA A 63 6.56 7.60 -9.70
CA ALA A 63 7.83 7.57 -8.98
C ALA A 63 9.00 7.93 -9.90
N ASN A 64 9.08 7.35 -11.11
CA ASN A 64 10.11 7.69 -12.08
C ASN A 64 10.15 9.20 -12.42
N VAL A 65 8.99 9.85 -12.53
CA VAL A 65 8.94 11.30 -12.79
C VAL A 65 9.42 12.08 -11.57
N LEU A 66 9.03 11.67 -10.36
CA LEU A 66 9.43 12.32 -9.13
C LEU A 66 10.94 12.19 -8.87
N ASP A 67 11.51 11.01 -9.12
CA ASP A 67 12.94 10.74 -8.95
C ASP A 67 13.81 11.58 -9.88
N GLU A 68 13.33 11.87 -11.10
CA GLU A 68 14.03 12.73 -12.06
C GLU A 68 13.84 14.22 -11.74
N ALA A 69 12.65 14.62 -11.30
CA ALA A 69 12.28 16.02 -11.16
C ALA A 69 12.58 16.63 -9.77
N TRP A 70 12.77 15.82 -8.73
CA TRP A 70 12.94 16.29 -7.36
C TRP A 70 14.12 15.66 -6.62
N PRO A 71 14.76 16.41 -5.69
CA PRO A 71 15.81 15.85 -4.84
C PRO A 71 15.29 14.74 -3.92
N HIS A 72 16.02 13.62 -3.87
CA HIS A 72 15.68 12.49 -3.03
C HIS A 72 15.55 12.88 -1.54
N GLY A 73 14.51 12.37 -0.88
CA GLY A 73 14.24 12.56 0.55
C GLY A 73 13.74 13.96 0.94
N GLN A 74 13.56 14.89 0.00
CA GLN A 74 13.00 16.20 0.29
C GLN A 74 11.47 16.19 0.13
N PRO A 75 10.70 16.78 1.07
CA PRO A 75 9.26 16.90 0.93
C PRO A 75 8.85 17.67 -0.33
N LEU A 76 7.87 17.14 -1.05
CA LEU A 76 7.21 17.85 -2.14
C LEU A 76 6.15 18.81 -1.58
N ARG A 77 6.12 20.05 -2.06
CA ARG A 77 5.03 21.00 -1.76
C ARG A 77 4.08 21.04 -2.95
N VAL A 78 2.79 20.83 -2.69
CA VAL A 78 1.67 20.84 -3.66
C VAL A 78 0.75 22.02 -3.40
#